data_AF-A0A7S1ISB2-F1
#
_entry.id   AF-A0A7S1ISB2-F1
#
_cell.length_a   1.000
_cell.length_b   1.000
_cell.length_c   1.000
_cell.angle_alpha   90.00
_cell.angle_beta   90.00
_cell.angle_gamma   90.00
#
_symmetry.space_group_name_H-M   'P 1'
#
loop_
_entity.id
_entity.type
_entity.pdbx_description
1 polymer ?
#
loop_
_entity_poly.entity_id
_entity_poly.type
_entity_poly.pdbx_seq_one_letter_code
_entity_poly.pdbx_strand_id
1 'polypeptide(L)'
;FFSLPMAWPVAAYYGTSGAQRLRLHDLFLSPVTWTLVTRDSLQQEIETYYCPQCLQEFRTQTQLDIGGRCLDCCDCPVCGTGLSDSVRTVDGKTMHHLRCEHCNWDSLALGLCKGSAPELYTAVRDHEEVAPLRMEVARLCDLWFPREKAFVEEA
;
A
#
# COMPACT_ATOMS: atom_id res chain seq x y z
N PHE A 1 -53.40 -23.16 2.91
CA PHE A 1 -52.05 -22.66 3.22
C PHE A 1 -51.03 -23.57 2.55
N PHE A 2 -50.68 -23.30 1.29
CA PHE A 2 -49.59 -24.00 0.62
C PHE A 2 -48.29 -23.26 0.92
N SER A 3 -47.51 -23.79 1.85
CA SER A 3 -46.14 -23.40 2.09
C SER A 3 -45.27 -23.94 0.96
N LEU A 4 -44.95 -23.09 -0.01
CA LEU A 4 -43.85 -23.38 -0.94
C LEU A 4 -42.54 -23.37 -0.14
N PRO A 5 -41.67 -24.38 -0.28
CA PRO A 5 -40.31 -24.26 0.22
C PRO A 5 -39.61 -23.19 -0.64
N MET A 6 -39.22 -22.08 -0.02
CA MET A 6 -38.20 -21.18 -0.58
C MET A 6 -36.89 -21.96 -0.65
N ALA A 7 -36.73 -22.75 -1.70
CA ALA A 7 -35.42 -23.22 -2.13
C ALA A 7 -34.69 -21.98 -2.65
N TRP A 8 -33.75 -21.48 -1.84
CA TRP A 8 -32.81 -20.46 -2.28
C TRP A 8 -32.13 -20.95 -3.57
N PRO A 9 -31.87 -20.08 -4.56
CA PRO A 9 -31.32 -20.52 -5.81
C PRO A 9 -29.97 -21.19 -5.55
N VAL A 10 -29.84 -22.44 -6.01
CA VAL A 10 -28.56 -23.13 -6.18
C VAL A 10 -27.64 -22.14 -6.89
N ALA A 11 -26.47 -21.85 -6.32
CA ALA A 11 -25.56 -20.85 -6.87
C ALA A 11 -25.39 -21.09 -8.38
N ALA A 12 -25.79 -20.12 -9.19
CA ALA A 12 -25.70 -20.23 -10.64
C ALA A 12 -24.27 -19.95 -11.07
N TYR A 13 -23.70 -20.87 -11.86
CA TYR A 13 -22.36 -20.75 -12.42
C TYR A 13 -22.44 -20.67 -13.93
N TYR A 14 -21.53 -19.90 -14.51
CA TYR A 14 -21.44 -19.67 -15.95
C TYR A 14 -20.12 -20.26 -16.45
N GLY A 15 -20.17 -20.95 -17.58
CA GLY A 15 -18.98 -21.46 -18.25
C GLY A 15 -18.39 -20.38 -19.16
N THR A 16 -17.08 -20.24 -19.15
CA THR A 16 -16.34 -19.50 -20.18
C THR A 16 -15.76 -20.48 -21.21
N SER A 17 -15.23 -19.96 -22.32
CA SER A 17 -14.55 -20.76 -23.34
C SER A 17 -13.37 -21.59 -22.80
N GLY A 18 -12.80 -21.19 -21.66
CA GLY A 18 -11.68 -21.87 -20.98
C GLY A 18 -12.08 -22.96 -19.98
N ALA A 19 -13.32 -23.48 -20.04
CA ALA A 19 -13.84 -24.55 -19.18
C ALA A 19 -13.92 -24.25 -17.66
N GLN A 20 -13.60 -23.03 -17.22
CA GLN A 20 -13.79 -22.60 -15.84
C GLN A 20 -15.26 -22.21 -15.61
N ARG A 21 -15.82 -22.63 -14.46
CA ARG A 21 -17.16 -22.25 -14.00
C ARG A 21 -17.03 -21.20 -12.91
N LEU A 22 -17.46 -19.98 -13.21
CA LEU A 22 -17.38 -18.83 -12.30
C LEU A 22 -18.77 -18.25 -12.02
N ARG A 23 -18.87 -17.45 -10.96
CA ARG A 23 -20.10 -16.69 -10.69
C ARG A 23 -20.19 -15.52 -11.64
N LEU A 24 -21.42 -15.05 -11.89
CA LEU A 24 -21.64 -13.93 -12.82
C LEU A 24 -20.85 -12.66 -12.44
N HIS A 25 -20.66 -12.39 -11.14
CA HIS A 25 -19.91 -11.22 -10.66
C HIS A 25 -18.38 -11.30 -10.85
N ASP A 26 -17.86 -12.47 -11.22
CA ASP A 26 -16.44 -12.67 -11.52
C ASP A 26 -16.16 -12.64 -13.04
N LEU A 27 -17.21 -12.46 -13.86
CA LEU A 27 -17.15 -12.47 -15.32
C LEU A 27 -17.38 -11.08 -15.91
N PHE A 28 -16.78 -10.85 -17.07
CA PHE A 28 -16.90 -9.61 -17.82
C PHE A 28 -17.47 -9.90 -19.20
N LEU A 29 -18.26 -8.97 -19.75
CA LEU A 29 -18.74 -9.06 -21.13
C LEU A 29 -17.75 -8.35 -22.04
N SER A 30 -17.15 -9.09 -22.99
CA SER A 30 -16.32 -8.49 -24.03
C SER A 30 -17.20 -7.79 -25.06
N PRO A 31 -17.07 -6.47 -25.29
CA PRO A 31 -17.87 -5.76 -26.28
C PRO A 31 -17.47 -6.11 -27.73
N VAL A 32 -16.28 -6.69 -27.94
CA VAL A 32 -15.77 -7.05 -29.27
C VAL A 32 -16.34 -8.40 -29.72
N THR A 33 -16.28 -9.40 -28.85
CA THR A 33 -16.67 -10.79 -29.17
C THR A 33 -18.06 -11.15 -28.68
N TRP A 34 -18.69 -10.30 -27.86
CA TRP A 34 -19.99 -10.57 -27.20
C TRP A 34 -20.01 -11.87 -26.41
N THR A 35 -18.86 -12.27 -25.87
CA THR A 35 -18.68 -13.46 -25.03
C THR A 35 -18.33 -13.07 -23.60
N LEU A 36 -18.71 -13.93 -22.65
CA LEU A 36 -18.28 -13.81 -21.27
C LEU A 36 -16.82 -14.26 -21.15
N VAL A 37 -15.99 -13.40 -20.56
CA VAL A 37 -14.57 -13.62 -20.36
C VAL A 37 -14.22 -13.54 -18.88
N THR A 38 -13.12 -14.19 -18.50
CA THR A 38 -12.58 -14.15 -17.14
C THR A 38 -11.70 -12.92 -16.96
N ARG A 39 -11.47 -12.51 -15.70
CA ARG A 39 -10.52 -11.44 -15.36
C ARG A 39 -9.13 -11.67 -15.97
N ASP A 40 -8.66 -12.92 -16.00
CA ASP A 40 -7.32 -13.29 -16.48
C ASP A 40 -7.18 -13.17 -18.00
N SER A 41 -8.30 -13.10 -18.71
CA SER A 41 -8.34 -12.88 -20.17
C SER A 41 -8.33 -11.40 -20.55
N LEU A 42 -8.35 -10.50 -19.56
CA LEU A 42 -8.38 -9.06 -19.76
C LEU A 42 -7.00 -8.45 -19.47
N GLN A 43 -6.64 -7.43 -20.26
CA GLN A 43 -5.52 -6.57 -19.94
C GLN A 43 -5.90 -5.68 -18.75
N GLN A 44 -5.06 -5.66 -17.71
CA GLN A 44 -5.24 -4.82 -16.54
C GLN A 44 -4.34 -3.60 -16.66
N GLU A 45 -4.89 -2.43 -16.37
CA GLU A 45 -4.18 -1.16 -16.41
C GLU A 45 -4.26 -0.48 -15.04
N ILE A 46 -3.17 0.19 -14.65
CA ILE A 46 -3.12 0.94 -13.40
C ILE A 46 -3.56 2.37 -13.71
N GLU A 47 -4.76 2.74 -13.24
CA GLU A 47 -5.30 4.09 -13.45
C GLU A 47 -4.78 5.08 -12.40
N THR A 48 -4.83 4.70 -11.12
CA THR A 48 -4.47 5.58 -9.99
C THR A 48 -3.83 4.79 -8.86
N TYR A 49 -3.08 5.51 -8.02
CA TYR A 49 -2.54 4.99 -6.76
C TYR A 49 -3.23 5.70 -5.61
N TYR A 50 -3.47 4.99 -4.51
CA TYR A 50 -4.05 5.59 -3.32
C TYR A 50 -3.48 4.96 -2.04
N CYS A 51 -3.48 5.71 -0.95
CA CYS A 51 -3.15 5.17 0.37
C CYS A 51 -4.39 4.54 0.99
N PRO A 52 -4.36 3.27 1.45
CA PRO A 52 -5.53 2.64 2.07
C PRO A 52 -5.87 3.22 3.45
N GLN A 53 -4.94 3.94 4.09
CA GLN A 53 -5.13 4.52 5.42
C GLN A 53 -5.77 5.91 5.38
N CYS A 54 -5.24 6.83 4.55
CA CYS A 54 -5.79 8.19 4.44
C CYS A 54 -6.71 8.40 3.22
N LEU A 55 -6.84 7.39 2.35
CA LEU A 55 -7.63 7.42 1.11
C LEU A 55 -7.25 8.56 0.15
N GLN A 56 -6.03 9.09 0.29
CA GLN A 56 -5.51 10.09 -0.62
C GLN A 56 -5.05 9.44 -1.93
N GLU A 57 -5.46 10.02 -3.04
CA GLU A 57 -5.02 9.64 -4.39
C GLU A 57 -3.70 10.31 -4.75
N PHE A 58 -2.85 9.60 -5.49
CA PHE A 58 -1.54 10.04 -5.93
C PHE A 58 -1.42 9.90 -7.46
N ARG A 59 -0.70 10.85 -8.06
CA ARG A 59 -0.29 10.75 -9.47
C ARG A 59 0.86 9.74 -9.59
N THR A 60 0.90 9.01 -10.70
CA THR A 60 1.90 7.95 -10.98
C THR A 60 3.34 8.41 -10.76
N GLN A 61 3.70 9.60 -11.26
CA GLN A 61 5.07 10.11 -11.13
C GLN A 61 5.44 10.39 -9.67
N THR A 62 4.58 11.09 -8.92
CA THR A 62 4.77 11.34 -7.49
C THR A 62 4.89 10.04 -6.70
N GLN A 63 4.10 9.02 -7.05
CA GLN A 63 4.13 7.73 -6.39
C GLN A 63 5.45 6.98 -6.63
N LEU A 64 6.02 7.08 -7.83
CA LEU A 64 7.33 6.50 -8.15
C LEU A 64 8.45 7.20 -7.36
N ASP A 65 8.39 8.54 -7.28
CA ASP A 65 9.39 9.35 -6.56
C ASP A 65 9.42 9.04 -5.06
N ILE A 66 8.26 8.81 -4.45
CA ILE A 66 8.14 8.43 -3.02
C ILE A 66 8.21 6.91 -2.79
N GLY A 67 8.59 6.13 -3.80
CA GLY A 67 8.81 4.69 -3.70
C GLY A 67 7.56 3.88 -3.34
N GLY A 68 6.39 4.33 -3.78
CA GLY A 68 5.12 3.64 -3.54
C GLY A 68 4.51 3.85 -2.17
N ARG A 69 4.95 4.85 -1.39
CA ARG A 69 4.55 5.06 0.01
C ARG A 69 3.70 6.30 0.20
N CYS A 70 2.92 6.33 1.28
CA CYS A 70 2.31 7.58 1.77
C CYS A 70 3.30 8.29 2.70
N LEU A 71 3.36 9.62 2.63
CA LEU A 71 4.26 10.42 3.46
C LEU A 71 3.74 10.66 4.88
N ASP A 72 2.44 10.46 5.09
CA ASP A 72 1.71 10.81 6.31
C ASP A 72 1.10 9.58 7.01
N CYS A 73 1.35 8.38 6.51
CA CYS A 73 0.87 7.12 7.08
C CYS A 73 2.03 6.16 7.23
N CYS A 74 2.02 5.37 8.29
CA CYS A 74 3.06 4.41 8.60
C CYS A 74 2.43 3.08 9.01
N ASP A 75 3.02 1.98 8.57
CA ASP A 75 2.60 0.64 8.96
C ASP A 75 3.41 0.15 10.16
N CYS A 76 2.75 -0.59 11.05
CA CYS A 76 3.43 -1.18 12.19
C CYS A 76 4.46 -2.22 11.72
N PRO A 77 5.73 -2.13 12.16
CA PRO A 77 6.77 -3.07 11.73
C PRO A 77 6.57 -4.49 12.25
N VAL A 78 5.66 -4.70 13.21
CA VAL A 78 5.40 -6.01 13.82
C VAL A 78 4.22 -6.73 13.14
N CYS A 79 3.13 -6.03 12.84
CA CYS A 79 1.88 -6.64 12.36
C CYS A 79 1.33 -6.05 11.06
N GLY A 80 1.98 -5.02 10.49
CA GLY A 80 1.54 -4.38 9.24
C GLY A 80 0.25 -3.58 9.35
N THR A 81 -0.29 -3.36 10.55
CA THR A 81 -1.46 -2.50 10.77
C THR A 81 -1.05 -1.04 10.77
N GLY A 82 -1.85 -0.16 10.16
CA GLY A 82 -1.63 1.29 10.19
C GLY A 82 -1.42 1.82 11.61
N LEU A 83 -0.38 2.62 11.79
CA LEU A 83 -0.05 3.29 13.05
C LEU A 83 -0.86 4.58 13.19
N SER A 84 -1.22 4.91 14.43
CA SER A 84 -1.86 6.17 14.79
C SER A 84 -0.89 7.07 15.55
N ASP A 85 -1.04 8.38 15.34
CA ASP A 85 -0.45 9.40 16.21
C ASP A 85 -1.07 9.28 17.60
N SER A 86 -0.22 9.20 18.62
CA SER A 86 -0.62 9.21 20.02
C SER A 86 0.19 10.25 20.78
N VAL A 87 -0.46 10.87 21.75
CA VAL A 87 0.14 11.94 22.56
C VAL A 87 0.42 11.43 23.96
N ARG A 88 1.61 11.74 24.48
CA ARG A 88 1.99 11.50 25.87
C ARG A 88 2.55 12.78 26.47
N THR A 89 2.07 13.14 27.66
CA THR A 89 2.61 14.27 28.42
C THR A 89 3.70 13.76 29.37
N VAL A 90 4.92 14.31 29.25
CA VAL A 90 6.06 14.03 30.13
C VAL A 90 6.60 15.36 30.63
N ASP A 91 6.69 15.53 31.95
CA ASP A 91 7.20 16.76 32.59
C ASP A 91 6.54 18.06 32.09
N GLY A 92 5.23 18.01 31.82
CA GLY A 92 4.45 19.14 31.30
C GLY A 92 4.65 19.43 29.80
N LYS A 93 5.46 18.62 29.09
CA LYS A 93 5.63 18.71 27.65
C LYS A 93 4.82 17.63 26.93
N THR A 94 4.10 18.03 25.91
CA THR A 94 3.33 17.16 25.03
C THR A 94 4.24 16.56 23.97
N MET A 95 4.32 15.23 23.90
CA MET A 95 5.13 14.51 22.93
C MET A 95 4.26 13.56 22.11
N HIS A 96 4.32 13.71 20.79
CA HIS A 96 3.72 12.83 19.80
C HIS A 96 4.62 11.62 19.55
N HIS A 97 4.02 10.44 19.46
CA HIS A 97 4.67 9.18 19.12
C HIS A 97 3.70 8.31 18.31
N LEU A 98 4.23 7.38 17.51
CA LEU A 98 3.43 6.39 16.81
C LEU A 98 3.09 5.22 17.72
N ARG A 99 1.84 4.76 17.66
CA ARG A 99 1.33 3.60 18.38
C ARG A 99 0.51 2.71 17.45
N CYS A 100 0.64 1.39 17.64
CA CYS A 100 -0.22 0.40 17.01
C CYS A 100 -1.33 0.00 17.99
N GLU A 101 -2.58 0.17 17.57
CA GLU A 101 -3.75 -0.24 18.38
C GLU A 101 -3.97 -1.76 18.36
N HIS A 102 -3.41 -2.47 17.38
CA HIS A 102 -3.58 -3.92 17.24
C HIS A 102 -2.64 -4.73 18.15
N CYS A 103 -1.33 -4.46 18.08
CA CYS A 103 -0.32 -5.21 18.83
C CYS A 103 0.27 -4.44 20.02
N ASN A 104 -0.21 -3.21 20.30
CA ASN A 104 0.30 -2.31 21.33
C ASN A 104 1.78 -1.93 21.19
N TRP A 105 2.37 -2.12 20.00
CA TRP A 105 3.70 -1.60 19.71
C TRP A 105 3.70 -0.07 19.77
N ASP A 106 4.77 0.51 20.30
CA ASP A 106 5.00 1.95 20.28
C ASP A 106 6.41 2.28 19.79
N SER A 107 6.54 3.49 19.26
CA SER A 107 7.80 4.02 18.72
C SER A 107 8.71 4.64 19.79
N LEU A 108 8.28 4.69 21.06
CA LEU A 108 9.05 5.30 22.15
C LEU A 108 10.33 4.52 22.42
N ALA A 109 10.29 3.18 22.29
CA ALA A 109 11.47 2.33 22.44
C ALA A 109 12.58 2.64 21.41
N LEU A 110 12.23 3.24 20.27
CA LEU A 110 13.18 3.66 19.24
C LEU A 110 13.63 5.13 19.42
N GLY A 111 13.15 5.82 20.46
CA GLY A 111 13.40 7.25 20.65
C GLY A 111 12.67 8.15 19.65
N LEU A 112 11.70 7.62 18.90
CA LEU A 112 10.93 8.35 17.91
C LEU A 112 9.74 9.04 18.58
N CYS A 113 9.97 10.23 19.10
CA CYS A 113 8.93 11.12 19.61
C CYS A 113 9.27 12.59 19.32
N LYS A 114 8.27 13.41 19.05
CA LYS A 114 8.44 14.84 18.69
C LYS A 114 7.36 15.72 19.31
N GLY A 115 7.57 17.03 19.31
CA GLY A 115 6.61 17.99 19.87
C GLY A 115 5.37 18.19 19.01
N SER A 116 5.43 17.80 17.72
CA SER A 116 4.32 17.88 16.78
C SER A 116 4.25 16.64 15.89
N ALA A 117 3.03 16.29 15.44
CA ALA A 117 2.80 15.23 14.47
C ALA A 117 3.62 15.37 13.16
N PRO A 118 3.68 16.52 12.46
CA PRO A 118 4.45 16.61 11.22
C PRO A 118 5.96 16.43 11.43
N GLU A 119 6.50 16.89 12.56
CA GLU A 119 7.89 16.62 12.94
C GLU A 119 8.14 15.13 13.19
N LEU A 120 7.17 14.43 13.79
CA LEU A 120 7.25 12.99 14.03
C LEU A 120 7.37 12.23 12.70
N TYR A 121 6.48 12.48 11.73
CA TYR A 121 6.53 11.81 10.43
C TYR A 121 7.82 12.12 9.67
N THR A 122 8.33 13.35 9.75
CA THR A 122 9.63 13.69 9.17
C THR A 122 10.76 12.89 9.82
N ALA A 123 10.80 12.81 11.15
CA ALA A 123 11.82 12.06 11.86
C ALA A 123 11.76 10.54 11.58
N VAL A 124 10.58 9.99 11.34
CA VAL A 124 10.42 8.59 10.93
C VAL A 124 11.02 8.36 9.54
N ARG A 125 10.77 9.27 8.58
CA ARG A 125 11.36 9.18 7.23
C ARG A 125 12.88 9.26 7.29
N ASP A 126 13.42 10.21 8.04
CA ASP A 126 14.87 10.34 8.22
C ASP A 126 15.48 9.07 8.83
N HIS A 127 14.79 8.47 9.82
CA HIS A 127 15.21 7.21 10.42
C HIS A 127 15.21 6.04 9.42
N GLU A 128 14.28 6.02 8.46
CA GLU A 128 14.28 5.02 7.38
C GLU A 128 15.38 5.25 6.33
N GLU A 129 15.75 6.49 6.05
CA GLU A 129 16.78 6.81 5.04
C GLU A 129 18.18 6.40 5.49
N VAL A 130 18.48 6.59 6.79
CA VAL A 130 19.79 6.27 7.38
C VAL A 130 19.91 4.78 7.75
N ALA A 131 18.93 3.95 7.38
CA ALA A 131 19.00 2.51 7.62
C ALA A 131 20.25 1.91 6.95
N PRO A 132 21.12 1.19 7.69
CA PRO A 132 22.43 0.73 7.18
C PRO A 132 22.33 -0.08 5.87
N LEU A 133 21.27 -0.87 5.73
CA LEU A 133 21.01 -1.66 4.53
C LEU A 133 20.66 -0.79 3.32
N ARG A 134 19.96 0.33 3.50
CA ARG A 134 19.67 1.27 2.41
C ARG A 134 20.96 1.93 1.91
N MET A 135 21.82 2.33 2.83
CA MET A 135 23.13 2.90 2.48
C MET A 135 24.01 1.89 1.75
N GLU A 136 24.01 0.63 2.17
CA GLU A 136 24.79 -0.43 1.52
C GLU A 136 24.23 -0.76 0.12
N VAL A 137 22.91 -0.81 -0.04
CA VAL A 137 22.28 -0.99 -1.36
C VAL A 137 22.64 0.17 -2.29
N ALA A 138 22.59 1.42 -1.82
CA ALA A 138 22.99 2.57 -2.62
C ALA A 138 24.47 2.47 -3.06
N ARG A 139 25.37 2.09 -2.14
CA ARG A 139 26.79 1.85 -2.43
C ARG A 139 26.99 0.75 -3.48
N LEU A 140 26.24 -0.34 -3.39
CA LEU A 140 26.30 -1.43 -4.36
C LEU A 140 25.75 -0.99 -5.73
N CYS A 141 24.66 -0.22 -5.76
CA CYS A 141 24.15 0.32 -7.02
C CYS A 141 25.20 1.20 -7.72
N ASP A 142 25.88 2.07 -6.97
CA ASP A 142 26.95 2.91 -7.53
C ASP A 142 28.13 2.11 -8.10
N LEU A 143 28.46 0.98 -7.48
CA LEU A 143 29.58 0.13 -7.89
C LEU A 143 29.23 -0.78 -9.09
N TRP A 144 27.98 -1.22 -9.20
CA TRP A 144 27.54 -2.19 -10.21
C TRP A 144 26.87 -1.53 -11.43
N PHE A 145 26.33 -0.32 -11.29
CA PHE A 145 25.73 0.47 -12.38
C PHE A 145 26.48 1.78 -12.68
N PRO A 146 27.81 1.78 -12.88
CA PRO A 146 28.56 3.02 -13.13
C PRO A 146 28.26 3.66 -14.51
N ARG A 147 27.65 2.90 -15.45
CA ARG A 147 27.44 3.33 -16.84
C ARG A 147 26.25 4.26 -17.07
N GLU A 148 25.29 4.33 -16.15
CA GLU A 148 24.12 5.23 -16.30
C GLU A 148 24.46 6.69 -15.95
N LYS A 149 25.49 6.94 -15.13
CA LYS A 149 25.93 8.31 -14.78
C LYS A 149 26.65 9.03 -15.92
N ALA A 150 27.26 8.31 -16.86
CA ALA A 150 28.04 8.92 -17.96
C ALA A 150 27.18 9.59 -19.05
N PHE A 151 25.89 9.24 -19.16
CA PHE A 151 25.02 9.78 -20.22
C PHE A 151 24.29 11.08 -19.82
N VAL A 152 24.27 11.43 -18.53
CA VAL A 152 23.57 12.62 -18.04
C VAL A 152 24.48 13.87 -17.99
N GLU A 153 25.80 13.70 -17.98
CA GLU A 153 26.75 14.82 -17.97
C GLU A 153 27.15 15.35 -19.36
N GLU A 154 26.68 14.74 -20.46
CA GLU A 154 26.96 15.16 -21.85
C GLU A 154 25.74 15.74 -22.60
N ALA A 155 24.63 16.08 -21.91
CA ALA A 155 23.43 16.68 -22.51
C ALA A 155 23.19 18.15 -22.10
#